data_AF-T1ID72-F1
#
_entry.id   AF-T1ID72-F1
#
_cell.length_a   1.000
_cell.length_b   1.000
_cell.length_c   1.000
_cell.angle_alpha   90.00
_cell.angle_beta   90.00
_cell.angle_gamma   90.00
#
_symmetry.space_group_name_H-M   'P 1'
#
loop_
_entity.id
_entity.type
_entity.pdbx_description
1 polymer ?
#
loop_
_entity_poly.entity_id
_entity_poly.type
_entity_poly.pdbx_seq_one_letter_code
_entity_poly.pdbx_strand_id
1 'polypeptide(L)'
;NIINSKLLCRYTMKKLLLVILLTSFLAEISGRQIGVCIRNCAQCKKMFGVYFEGQMCADTCLKYKGKLIPDCEDIASIGPFLNKLI
;
A
#
# COMPACT_ATOMS: atom_id res chain seq x y z
N ASN A 1 10.20 -44.96 -16.33
CA ASN A 1 10.87 -44.41 -15.13
C ASN A 1 9.89 -43.53 -14.33
N ILE A 2 9.05 -44.17 -13.51
CA ILE A 2 7.95 -43.55 -12.73
C ILE A 2 8.46 -42.74 -11.52
N ILE A 3 9.62 -43.11 -11.00
CA ILE A 3 10.24 -42.49 -9.82
C ILE A 3 10.64 -41.04 -10.13
N ASN A 4 11.24 -40.79 -11.30
CA ASN A 4 11.58 -39.43 -11.74
C ASN A 4 10.35 -38.54 -11.93
N SER A 5 9.22 -39.09 -12.39
CA SER A 5 7.97 -38.34 -12.53
C SER A 5 7.37 -37.92 -11.18
N LYS A 6 7.41 -38.79 -10.16
CA LYS A 6 6.93 -38.44 -8.81
C LYS A 6 7.85 -37.43 -8.11
N LEU A 7 9.16 -37.54 -8.33
CA LEU A 7 10.15 -36.60 -7.78
C LEU A 7 9.98 -35.20 -8.39
N LEU A 8 9.75 -35.11 -9.71
CA LEU A 8 9.48 -33.86 -10.42
C LEU A 8 8.18 -33.19 -9.92
N CYS A 9 7.12 -33.97 -9.68
CA CYS A 9 5.87 -33.48 -9.09
C CYS A 9 6.09 -32.93 -7.66
N ARG A 10 6.85 -33.64 -6.82
CA ARG A 10 7.14 -33.19 -5.45
C ARG A 10 7.97 -31.90 -5.42
N TYR A 11 8.89 -31.74 -6.37
CA TYR A 11 9.71 -30.54 -6.51
C TYR A 11 8.91 -29.33 -7.02
N THR A 12 8.03 -29.54 -8.00
CA THR A 12 7.12 -28.49 -8.50
C THR A 12 6.12 -28.03 -7.44
N MET A 13 5.55 -28.95 -6.66
CA MET A 13 4.66 -28.61 -5.54
C MET A 13 5.35 -27.77 -4.46
N LYS A 14 6.60 -28.11 -4.10
CA LYS A 14 7.38 -27.31 -3.13
C LYS A 14 7.72 -25.92 -3.65
N LYS A 15 8.06 -25.80 -4.94
CA LYS A 15 8.27 -24.49 -5.58
C LYS A 15 6.99 -23.65 -5.59
N LEU A 16 5.85 -24.26 -5.91
CA LEU A 16 4.56 -23.58 -5.91
C LEU A 16 4.21 -23.08 -4.50
N LEU A 17 4.41 -23.91 -3.47
CA LEU A 17 4.18 -23.52 -2.07
C LEU A 17 5.07 -22.33 -1.67
N LEU A 18 6.35 -22.33 -2.05
CA LEU A 18 7.26 -21.22 -1.78
C LEU A 18 6.79 -19.92 -2.46
N VAL A 19 6.35 -19.99 -3.72
CA VAL A 19 5.81 -18.84 -4.45
C VAL A 19 4.56 -18.29 -3.76
N ILE A 20 3.63 -19.16 -3.34
CA ILE A 20 2.42 -18.74 -2.61
C ILE A 20 2.80 -17.99 -1.33
N LEU A 21 3.68 -18.56 -0.50
CA LEU A 21 4.13 -17.94 0.76
C LEU A 21 4.78 -16.56 0.54
N LEU A 22 5.62 -16.43 -0.50
CA LEU A 22 6.25 -15.15 -0.84
C LEU A 22 5.22 -14.10 -1.30
N THR A 23 4.23 -14.50 -2.10
CA THR A 23 3.20 -13.57 -2.60
C THR A 23 2.26 -13.07 -1.49
N SER A 24 1.90 -13.92 -0.52
CA SER A 24 1.09 -13.52 0.64
C SER A 24 1.80 -12.45 1.48
N PHE A 25 3.11 -12.61 1.69
CA PHE A 25 3.89 -11.64 2.48
C PHE A 25 3.93 -10.25 1.83
N LEU A 26 4.09 -10.19 0.50
CA LEU A 26 4.09 -8.92 -0.25
C LEU A 26 2.72 -8.21 -0.21
N ALA A 27 1.62 -8.98 -0.20
CA ALA A 27 0.28 -8.43 -0.10
C ALA A 27 0.05 -7.73 1.27
N GLU A 28 0.52 -8.33 2.36
CA GLU A 28 0.39 -7.73 3.70
C GLU A 28 1.13 -6.41 3.85
N ILE A 29 2.36 -6.32 3.33
CA ILE A 29 3.15 -5.07 3.36
C ILE A 29 2.38 -3.95 2.66
N SER A 30 1.80 -4.24 1.50
CA SER A 30 1.03 -3.26 0.72
C SER A 30 -0.21 -2.79 1.49
N GLY A 31 -0.95 -3.72 2.11
CA GLY A 31 -2.11 -3.39 2.94
C GLY A 31 -1.76 -2.52 4.15
N ARG A 32 -0.64 -2.82 4.83
CA ARG A 32 -0.15 -2.03 5.96
C ARG A 32 0.17 -0.59 5.55
N GLN A 33 0.83 -0.39 4.41
CA GLN A 33 1.19 0.95 3.93
C GLN A 33 -0.04 1.78 3.53
N ILE A 34 -1.03 1.18 2.88
CA ILE A 34 -2.31 1.85 2.58
C ILE A 34 -2.98 2.35 3.87
N GLY A 35 -3.02 1.50 4.90
CA GLY A 35 -3.62 1.87 6.19
C GLY A 35 -2.90 3.04 6.86
N VAL A 36 -1.56 3.07 6.83
CA VAL A 36 -0.78 4.21 7.35
C VAL A 36 -1.07 5.47 6.54
N CYS A 37 -1.06 5.39 5.22
CA CYS A 37 -1.33 6.51 4.32
C CYS A 37 -2.70 7.15 4.60
N ILE A 38 -3.77 6.34 4.68
CA ILE A 38 -5.13 6.85 4.94
C ILE A 38 -5.25 7.49 6.33
N ARG A 39 -4.59 6.94 7.36
CA ARG A 39 -4.59 7.55 8.70
C ARG A 39 -3.92 8.91 8.71
N ASN A 40 -2.83 9.09 7.95
CA ASN A 40 -2.20 10.39 7.79
C ASN A 40 -3.09 11.36 7.02
N CYS A 41 -3.79 10.93 5.95
CA CYS A 41 -4.80 11.78 5.29
C CYS A 41 -5.89 12.27 6.28
N ALA A 42 -6.37 11.38 7.15
CA ALA A 42 -7.35 11.74 8.17
C ALA A 42 -6.79 12.72 9.22
N GLN A 43 -5.53 12.57 9.61
CA GLN A 43 -4.83 13.51 10.49
C GLN A 43 -4.70 14.89 9.83
N CYS A 44 -4.21 14.96 8.58
CA CYS A 44 -4.04 16.22 7.88
C CYS A 44 -5.40 16.91 7.68
N LYS A 45 -6.47 16.14 7.39
CA LYS A 45 -7.83 16.68 7.30
C LYS A 45 -8.31 17.30 8.63
N LYS A 46 -7.97 16.71 9.78
CA LYS A 46 -8.27 17.29 11.09
C LYS A 46 -7.49 18.59 11.35
N MET A 47 -6.25 18.67 10.87
CA MET A 47 -5.35 19.81 11.08
C MET A 47 -5.70 21.00 10.18
N PHE A 48 -5.92 20.76 8.88
CA PHE A 48 -6.14 21.79 7.87
C PHE A 48 -7.62 22.02 7.54
N GLY A 49 -8.52 21.16 8.04
CA GLY A 49 -9.96 21.33 7.89
C GLY A 49 -10.39 21.42 6.42
N VAL A 50 -11.11 22.49 6.07
CA VAL A 50 -11.65 22.69 4.72
C VAL A 50 -10.58 22.92 3.66
N TYR A 51 -9.37 23.32 4.05
CA TYR A 51 -8.27 23.61 3.12
C TYR A 51 -7.57 22.36 2.59
N PHE A 52 -7.89 21.19 3.13
CA PHE A 52 -7.27 19.92 2.74
C PHE A 52 -8.30 18.96 2.12
N GLU A 53 -7.99 18.49 0.91
CA GLU A 53 -8.80 17.56 0.12
C GLU A 53 -8.58 16.12 0.57
N GLY A 54 -9.09 15.79 1.75
CA GLY A 54 -8.89 14.48 2.40
C GLY A 54 -9.37 13.28 1.56
N GLN A 55 -10.44 13.43 0.77
CA GLN A 55 -10.90 12.39 -0.15
C GLN A 55 -9.88 12.15 -1.26
N MET A 56 -9.39 13.22 -1.90
CA MET A 56 -8.36 13.14 -2.94
C MET A 56 -7.05 12.51 -2.41
N CYS A 57 -6.68 12.82 -1.17
CA CYS A 57 -5.56 12.18 -0.48
C CYS A 57 -5.79 10.67 -0.31
N ALA A 58 -6.95 10.26 0.20
CA ALA A 58 -7.28 8.85 0.40
C ALA A 58 -7.32 8.05 -0.91
N ASP A 59 -7.88 8.62 -1.98
CA ASP A 59 -7.89 8.02 -3.32
C ASP A 59 -6.47 7.83 -3.87
N THR A 60 -5.60 8.79 -3.61
CA THR A 60 -4.18 8.71 -3.96
C THR A 60 -3.48 7.58 -3.19
N CYS A 61 -3.77 7.42 -1.90
CA CYS A 61 -3.26 6.30 -1.11
C CYS A 61 -3.67 4.94 -1.71
N LEU A 62 -4.91 4.80 -2.18
CA LEU A 62 -5.37 3.56 -2.83
C LEU A 62 -4.68 3.36 -4.18
N LYS A 63 -4.65 4.41 -5.02
CA LYS A 63 -4.04 4.37 -6.36
C LYS A 63 -2.58 3.96 -6.34
N TYR A 64 -1.80 4.50 -5.39
CA TYR A 64 -0.37 4.22 -5.26
C TYR A 64 -0.03 3.18 -4.19
N LYS A 65 -1.04 2.48 -3.65
CA LYS A 65 -0.89 1.43 -2.64
C LYS A 65 -0.09 1.89 -1.41
N GLY A 66 -0.31 3.12 -0.97
CA GLY A 66 0.32 3.70 0.21
C GLY A 66 1.82 3.99 0.08
N LYS A 67 2.39 3.97 -1.14
CA LYS A 67 3.81 4.29 -1.37
C LYS A 67 4.16 5.76 -1.17
N LEU A 68 3.17 6.64 -1.25
CA LEU A 68 3.30 8.07 -1.04
C LEU A 68 2.49 8.41 0.21
N ILE A 69 3.17 8.44 1.36
CA ILE A 69 2.53 8.74 2.65
C ILE A 69 2.68 10.25 2.88
N PRO A 70 1.57 11.00 3.02
CA PRO A 70 1.65 12.41 3.38
C PRO A 70 2.12 12.56 4.82
N ASP A 71 2.94 13.58 5.06
CA ASP A 71 3.32 14.07 6.37
C ASP A 71 2.66 15.44 6.56
N CYS A 72 1.80 15.56 7.57
CA CYS A 72 1.01 16.76 7.80
C CYS A 72 1.86 17.97 8.21
N GLU A 73 3.10 17.76 8.62
CA GLU A 73 4.05 18.81 9.00
C GLU A 73 4.96 19.21 7.82
N ASP A 74 5.02 18.41 6.76
CA ASP A 74 5.75 18.72 5.52
C ASP A 74 4.79 19.21 4.43
N ILE A 75 4.76 20.53 4.21
CA ILE A 75 3.94 21.19 3.18
C ILE A 75 4.23 20.64 1.78
N ALA A 76 5.46 20.24 1.47
CA ALA A 76 5.78 19.69 0.15
C ALA A 76 5.08 18.35 -0.08
N SER A 77 4.88 17.56 0.97
CA SER A 77 4.20 16.25 0.90
C SER A 77 2.68 16.38 0.73
N ILE A 78 2.08 17.43 1.31
CA ILE A 78 0.62 17.65 1.28
C ILE A 78 0.16 18.67 0.23
N GLY A 79 1.08 19.42 -0.36
CA GLY A 79 0.80 20.47 -1.35
C GLY A 79 -0.19 20.06 -2.45
N PRO A 80 -0.10 18.86 -3.03
CA PRO A 80 -1.07 18.39 -4.04
C PRO A 80 -2.52 18.26 -3.54
N PHE A 81 -2.73 18.21 -2.24
CA PHE A 81 -4.04 18.04 -1.60
C PHE A 81 -4.53 19.31 -0.89
N LEU A 82 -3.74 20.40 -0.91
CA LEU A 82 -4.17 21.69 -0.40
C LEU A 82 -4.98 22.42 -1.46
N ASN A 83 -6.12 22.96 -1.06
CA ASN A 83 -6.99 23.73 -1.94
C ASN A 83 -6.42 25.15 -2.11
N LYS A 84 -6.69 25.80 -3.25
CA LYS A 84 -6.15 27.12 -3.63
C LYS A 84 -6.70 28.31 -2.82
N LEU A 85 -7.46 28.03 -1.77
CA LEU A 85 -8.11 29.01 -0.91
C LEU A 85 -7.26 29.35 0.34
N ILE A 86 -6.05 28.81 0.44
CA ILE A 86 -5.00 29.26 1.37
C ILE A 86 -4.38 30.57 0.87
#